data_AF-A0A835M838-F1
#
_entry.id   AF-A0A835M838-F1
#
_cell.length_a   1.000
_cell.length_b   1.000
_cell.length_c   1.000
_cell.angle_alpha   90.00
_cell.angle_beta   90.00
_cell.angle_gamma   90.00
#
_symmetry.space_group_name_H-M   'P 1'
#
loop_
_entity.id
_entity.type
_entity.pdbx_description
1 polymer ?
#
loop_
_entity_poly.entity_id
_entity_poly.type
_entity_poly.pdbx_seq_one_letter_code
_entity_poly.pdbx_strand_id
1 'polypeptide(L)'
;MHGDVELGKEIVDSLMQWSLDHGGVHVLLSNLYASENRWEDVAKVRKDMENKNVRKVPGCSSIEVVGVVCKFVAGDRSHFLMEDITLLLVVIKTQLKAVGLDDDVITELIPG
;
A
#
# COMPACT_ATOMS: atom_id res chain seq x y z
N MET A 1 -3.38 -6.97 16.59
CA MET A 1 -3.26 -8.15 15.71
C MET A 1 -2.71 -9.30 16.55
N HIS A 2 -3.34 -10.46 16.55
CA HIS A 2 -2.82 -11.63 17.27
C HIS A 2 -1.63 -12.20 16.48
N GLY A 3 -0.44 -12.12 17.08
CA GLY A 3 0.83 -12.53 16.50
C GLY A 3 1.08 -14.01 16.75
N ASP A 4 0.55 -14.86 15.87
CA ASP A 4 1.05 -16.23 15.72
C ASP A 4 1.71 -16.34 14.35
N VAL A 5 3.02 -16.12 14.35
CA VAL A 5 3.85 -16.11 13.14
C VAL A 5 4.03 -17.50 12.57
N GLU A 6 3.96 -18.54 13.40
CA GLU A 6 4.04 -19.92 12.92
C GLU A 6 2.75 -20.29 12.19
N LEU A 7 1.57 -19.94 12.73
CA LEU A 7 0.31 -20.12 12.01
C LEU A 7 0.27 -19.31 10.71
N GLY A 8 0.72 -18.05 10.75
CA GLY A 8 0.77 -17.19 9.56
C GLY A 8 1.73 -17.74 8.48
N LYS A 9 2.85 -18.32 8.88
CA LYS A 9 3.79 -18.98 7.98
C LYS A 9 3.19 -20.25 7.38
N GLU A 10 2.53 -21.09 8.18
CA GLU A 10 1.90 -22.33 7.71
C GLU A 10 0.78 -22.06 6.69
N ILE A 11 0.00 -20.98 6.90
CA ILE A 11 -1.00 -20.51 5.95
C ILE A 11 -0.32 -20.03 4.64
N VAL A 12 0.75 -19.26 4.73
CA VAL A 12 1.45 -18.76 3.53
C VAL A 12 2.12 -19.90 2.76
N ASP A 13 2.79 -20.83 3.43
CA ASP A 13 3.41 -21.99 2.82
C ASP A 13 2.36 -22.86 2.11
N SER A 14 1.18 -23.05 2.72
CA SER A 14 0.04 -23.71 2.10
C SER A 14 -0.41 -22.94 0.85
N LEU A 15 -0.64 -21.63 0.92
CA LEU A 15 -1.06 -20.80 -0.22
C LEU A 15 -0.06 -20.87 -1.38
N MET A 16 1.24 -20.92 -1.10
CA MET A 16 2.28 -21.12 -2.12
C MET A 16 2.16 -22.49 -2.78
N GLN A 17 1.87 -23.55 -2.01
CA GLN A 17 1.69 -24.91 -2.52
C GLN A 17 0.51 -25.03 -3.49
N TRP A 18 -0.55 -24.25 -3.27
CA TRP A 18 -1.72 -24.16 -4.17
C TRP A 18 -1.56 -23.15 -5.32
N SER A 19 -0.38 -22.54 -5.50
CA SER A 19 -0.13 -21.50 -6.53
C SER A 19 -1.04 -20.27 -6.41
N LEU A 20 -1.47 -19.93 -5.19
CA LEU A 20 -2.21 -18.70 -4.88
C LEU A 20 -1.25 -17.54 -4.56
N ASP A 21 -0.06 -17.55 -5.15
CA ASP A 21 1.10 -16.72 -4.79
C ASP A 21 1.05 -15.30 -5.37
N HIS A 22 -0.12 -14.67 -5.29
CA HIS A 22 -0.34 -13.32 -5.79
C HIS A 22 0.39 -12.29 -4.91
N GLY A 23 0.59 -11.06 -5.43
CA GLY A 23 1.34 -10.02 -4.73
C GLY A 23 0.81 -9.69 -3.32
N GLY A 24 -0.48 -9.92 -3.05
CA GLY A 24 -1.08 -9.74 -1.72
C GLY A 24 -0.55 -10.73 -0.68
N VAL A 25 -0.34 -12.00 -1.03
CA VAL A 25 0.15 -13.04 -0.09
C VAL A 25 1.57 -12.73 0.36
N HIS A 26 2.43 -12.30 -0.57
CA HIS A 26 3.79 -11.90 -0.26
C HIS A 26 3.84 -10.64 0.63
N VAL A 27 2.94 -9.68 0.41
CA VAL A 27 2.82 -8.50 1.29
C VAL A 27 2.41 -8.90 2.70
N LEU A 28 1.44 -9.81 2.86
CA LEU A 28 1.02 -10.30 4.17
C LEU A 28 2.15 -11.03 4.91
N LEU A 29 2.88 -11.91 4.21
CA LEU A 29 4.05 -12.60 4.79
C LEU A 29 5.14 -11.60 5.21
N SER A 30 5.43 -10.61 4.36
CA SER A 30 6.39 -9.56 4.69
C SER A 30 5.96 -8.76 5.92
N ASN A 31 4.66 -8.45 6.06
CA ASN A 31 4.15 -7.72 7.22
C ASN A 31 4.23 -8.55 8.50
N LEU A 32 3.98 -9.86 8.40
CA LEU A 32 4.12 -10.80 9.51
C LEU A 32 5.57 -10.88 10.01
N TYR A 33 6.55 -10.94 9.09
CA TYR A 33 7.96 -10.88 9.49
C TYR A 33 8.33 -9.52 10.09
N ALA A 34 7.79 -8.43 9.56
CA ALA A 34 8.04 -7.09 10.09
C ALA A 34 7.49 -6.91 11.51
N SER A 35 6.33 -7.50 11.85
CA SER A 35 5.77 -7.41 13.21
C SER A 35 6.64 -8.09 14.27
N GLU A 36 7.47 -9.06 13.86
CA GLU A 36 8.45 -9.75 14.73
C GLU A 36 9.87 -9.17 14.60
N ASN A 37 10.04 -8.00 13.97
CA ASN A 37 11.34 -7.37 13.72
C ASN A 37 12.31 -8.22 12.88
N ARG A 38 11.81 -9.16 12.08
CA ARG A 38 12.59 -10.06 11.22
C ARG A 38 12.89 -9.43 9.86
N TRP A 39 13.67 -8.35 9.87
CA TRP A 39 13.95 -7.54 8.67
C TRP A 39 14.72 -8.29 7.56
N GLU A 40 15.53 -9.27 7.92
CA GLU A 40 16.22 -10.14 6.95
C GLU A 40 15.22 -10.98 6.14
N ASP A 41 14.20 -11.53 6.80
CA ASP A 41 13.14 -12.29 6.14
C ASP A 41 12.25 -11.39 5.29
N VAL A 42 11.97 -10.15 5.74
CA VAL A 42 11.31 -9.12 4.92
C VAL A 42 12.08 -8.87 3.62
N ALA A 43 13.40 -8.72 3.70
CA ALA A 43 14.24 -8.50 2.53
C ALA A 43 14.23 -9.71 1.58
N LYS A 44 14.22 -10.93 2.13
CA LYS A 44 14.12 -12.17 1.35
C LYS A 44 12.79 -12.24 0.58
N VAL A 45 11.67 -11.97 1.24
CA VAL A 45 10.34 -11.95 0.59
C VAL A 45 10.30 -10.91 -0.53
N ARG A 46 10.86 -9.71 -0.33
CA ARG A 46 10.93 -8.68 -1.39
C ARG A 46 11.77 -9.14 -2.59
N LYS A 47 12.93 -9.76 -2.34
CA LYS A 47 13.78 -10.29 -3.40
C LYS A 47 13.08 -11.42 -4.18
N ASP A 48 12.33 -12.28 -3.50
CA ASP A 48 11.58 -13.35 -4.14
C ASP A 48 10.43 -12.79 -5.00
N MET A 49 9.75 -11.73 -4.55
CA MET A 49 8.76 -11.00 -5.35
C MET A 49 9.38 -10.40 -6.62
N GLU A 50 10.55 -9.77 -6.52
CA GLU A 50 11.29 -9.22 -7.67
C GLU A 50 11.67 -10.33 -8.66
N ASN A 51 12.26 -11.42 -8.18
CA ASN A 51 12.68 -12.55 -9.01
C ASN A 51 11.51 -13.19 -9.77
N LYS A 52 10.34 -13.27 -9.14
CA LYS A 52 9.11 -13.81 -9.74
C LYS A 52 8.31 -12.78 -10.54
N ASN A 53 8.78 -11.53 -10.64
CA ASN A 53 8.03 -10.40 -11.20
C ASN A 53 6.63 -10.22 -10.57
N VAL A 54 6.46 -10.62 -9.31
CA VAL A 54 5.22 -10.46 -8.55
C VAL A 54 5.21 -9.07 -7.95
N ARG A 55 4.20 -8.27 -8.31
CA ARG A 55 3.98 -6.92 -7.75
C ARG A 55 2.68 -6.90 -6.98
N LYS A 56 2.63 -6.11 -5.90
CA LYS A 56 1.34 -5.78 -5.29
C LYS A 56 0.50 -5.02 -6.32
N VAL A 57 -0.81 -5.28 -6.33
CA VAL A 57 -1.74 -4.42 -7.07
C VAL A 57 -1.75 -3.07 -6.36
N PRO A 58 -1.47 -1.95 -7.05
CA PRO A 58 -1.53 -0.63 -6.44
C PRO A 58 -2.97 -0.34 -5.99
N GLY A 59 -3.09 0.36 -4.85
CA GLY A 59 -4.39 0.90 -4.44
C GLY A 59 -4.90 1.89 -5.48
N CYS A 60 -6.21 2.04 -5.60
CA CYS A 60 -6.80 3.08 -6.44
C CYS A 60 -8.04 3.67 -5.80
N SER A 61 -8.28 4.94 -6.08
CA SER A 61 -9.51 5.66 -5.76
C SER A 61 -10.05 6.32 -7.02
N SER A 62 -11.30 6.78 -6.98
CA SER A 62 -11.90 7.52 -8.07
C SER A 62 -12.92 8.51 -7.55
N ILE A 63 -13.08 9.62 -8.27
CA ILE A 63 -14.16 10.59 -8.06
C ILE A 63 -14.92 10.77 -9.37
N GLU A 64 -16.21 11.08 -9.29
CA GLU A 64 -17.03 11.42 -10.45
C GLU A 64 -17.44 12.90 -10.37
N VAL A 65 -17.15 13.65 -11.44
CA VAL A 65 -17.48 15.06 -11.55
C VAL A 65 -18.20 15.29 -12.87
N VAL A 66 -19.48 15.65 -12.82
CA VAL A 66 -20.31 15.93 -14.01
C VAL A 66 -20.28 14.75 -15.01
N GLY A 67 -20.41 13.52 -14.51
CA GLY A 67 -20.39 12.30 -15.34
C GLY A 67 -19.00 11.86 -15.83
N VAL A 68 -17.94 12.57 -15.47
CA VAL A 68 -16.55 12.19 -15.77
C VAL A 68 -15.94 11.51 -14.57
N VAL A 69 -15.48 10.26 -14.74
CA VAL A 69 -14.77 9.51 -13.69
C VAL A 69 -13.27 9.79 -13.79
N CYS A 70 -12.72 10.41 -12.74
CA CYS A 70 -11.29 10.60 -12.57
C CYS A 70 -10.75 9.49 -11.65
N LYS A 71 -9.80 8.69 -12.15
CA LYS A 71 -9.16 7.60 -11.39
C LYS A 71 -7.78 8.03 -10.91
N PHE A 72 -7.46 7.70 -9.67
CA PHE A 72 -6.15 7.91 -9.05
C PHE A 72 -5.58 6.57 -8.64
N VAL A 73 -4.38 6.25 -9.09
CA VAL A 73 -3.67 5.01 -8.76
C VAL A 73 -2.50 5.36 -7.85
N ALA A 74 -2.34 4.63 -6.75
CA ALA A 74 -1.26 4.85 -5.81
C ALA A 74 0.10 4.71 -6.50
N GLY A 75 0.94 5.74 -6.36
CA GLY A 75 2.26 5.83 -7.01
C GLY A 75 2.25 6.23 -8.48
N ASP A 76 1.08 6.42 -9.11
CA ASP A 76 0.99 6.94 -10.48
C ASP A 76 1.24 8.45 -10.49
N ARG A 77 2.18 8.87 -11.35
CA ARG A 77 2.54 10.28 -11.57
C ARG A 77 2.50 10.67 -13.04
N SER A 78 1.88 9.84 -13.89
CA SER A 78 1.85 10.03 -15.34
C SER A 78 0.88 11.11 -15.79
N HIS A 79 -0.05 11.53 -14.92
CA HIS A 79 -1.04 12.55 -15.25
C HIS A 79 -0.39 13.92 -15.40
N PHE A 80 -0.68 14.64 -16.48
CA PHE A 80 -0.08 15.96 -16.77
C PHE A 80 -0.36 17.01 -15.69
N LEU A 81 -1.49 16.92 -14.99
CA LEU A 81 -1.84 17.78 -13.83
C LEU A 81 -1.33 17.25 -12.48
N MET A 82 -0.49 16.22 -12.45
CA MET A 82 -0.09 15.59 -11.18
C MET A 82 0.58 16.59 -10.23
N GLU A 83 1.37 17.53 -10.75
CA GLU A 83 2.00 18.58 -9.94
C GLU A 83 0.96 19.49 -9.29
N ASP A 84 -0.02 19.98 -10.07
CA ASP A 84 -1.11 20.83 -9.58
C ASP A 84 -1.98 20.11 -8.55
N ILE A 85 -2.31 18.84 -8.81
CA ILE A 85 -3.08 18.00 -7.88
C ILE A 85 -2.30 17.83 -6.57
N THR A 86 -1.00 17.56 -6.65
CA THR A 86 -0.14 17.40 -5.46
C THR A 86 -0.08 18.71 -4.66
N LEU A 87 0.09 19.85 -5.32
CA LEU A 87 0.12 21.16 -4.67
C LEU A 87 -1.21 21.47 -3.97
N LEU A 88 -2.34 21.21 -4.64
CA LEU A 88 -3.66 21.39 -4.06
C LEU A 88 -3.86 20.53 -2.82
N LEU A 89 -3.43 19.26 -2.85
CA LEU A 89 -3.49 18.37 -1.69
C LEU A 89 -2.66 18.90 -0.51
N VAL A 90 -1.48 19.49 -0.76
CA VAL A 90 -0.66 20.13 0.28
C VAL A 90 -1.36 21.36 0.87
N VAL A 91 -2.01 22.18 0.04
CA VAL A 91 -2.79 23.34 0.51
C VAL A 91 -3.96 22.88 1.38
N ILE A 92 -4.76 21.92 0.91
CA ILE A 92 -5.88 21.35 1.66
C ILE A 92 -5.38 20.77 2.99
N LYS A 93 -4.30 19.99 2.98
CA LYS A 93 -3.66 19.45 4.18
C LYS A 93 -3.29 20.55 5.18
N THR A 94 -2.73 21.66 4.71
CA THR A 94 -2.33 22.79 5.57
C THR A 94 -3.54 23.48 6.17
N GLN A 95 -4.62 23.64 5.41
CA GLN A 95 -5.88 24.20 5.90
C GLN A 95 -6.55 23.29 6.93
N LEU A 96 -6.61 21.97 6.69
CA LEU A 96 -7.19 21.00 7.63
C LEU A 96 -6.45 21.01 8.98
N LYS A 97 -5.11 21.10 8.96
CA LYS A 97 -4.30 21.26 10.18
C LYS A 97 -4.67 22.53 10.96
N ALA A 98 -4.90 23.64 10.26
CA ALA A 98 -5.28 24.90 10.89
C ALA A 98 -6.64 24.85 11.60
N VAL A 99 -7.52 23.91 11.23
CA VAL A 99 -8.84 23.67 11.86
C VAL A 99 -8.74 22.66 13.02
N GLY A 100 -7.54 22.14 13.32
CA GLY A 100 -7.32 21.23 14.45
C GLY A 100 -7.63 19.76 14.15
N LEU A 101 -7.64 19.36 12.88
CA LEU A 101 -7.69 17.95 12.51
C LEU A 101 -6.30 17.31 12.72
N ASP A 102 -6.26 16.24 13.53
CA ASP A 102 -5.04 15.52 13.86
C ASP A 102 -4.38 14.86 12.64
N ASP A 103 -3.06 14.70 12.71
CA ASP A 103 -2.21 14.17 11.63
C ASP A 103 -2.58 12.74 11.19
N ASP A 104 -3.23 11.97 12.06
CA ASP A 104 -3.69 10.59 11.79
C ASP A 104 -4.81 10.53 10.73
N VAL A 105 -5.62 11.58 10.59
CA VAL A 105 -6.66 11.67 9.54
C VAL A 105 -6.08 12.13 8.21
N ILE A 106 -4.94 12.84 8.26
CA ILE A 106 -4.37 13.57 7.11
C ILE A 106 -3.33 12.73 6.36
N THR A 107 -2.74 11.74 7.00
CA THR A 107 -1.74 10.82 6.41
C THR A 107 -2.35 9.80 5.46
N GLU A 108 -3.64 9.47 5.56
CA GLU A 108 -4.34 8.60 4.62
C GLU A 108 -4.64 9.24 3.25
N LEU A 109 -4.60 10.57 3.15
CA LEU A 109 -4.98 11.31 1.94
C LEU A 109 -3.85 11.44 0.91
N ILE A 110 -2.60 11.17 1.28
CA ILE A 110 -1.44 11.17 0.36
C ILE A 110 -0.54 9.99 0.72
N PRO A 111 -0.73 8.80 0.12
CA PRO A 111 0.25 7.74 0.24
C PRO A 111 1.49 8.11 -0.59
N GLY A 112 2.68 7.95 0.01
CA GLY A 112 3.97 8.09 -0.67
C GLY A 112 4.21 7.04 -1.74
#